data_AF-A0A4U1JAK0-F1
#
_entry.id   AF-A0A4U1JAK0-F1
#
_cell.length_a   1.000
_cell.length_b   1.000
_cell.length_c   1.000
_cell.angle_alpha   90.00
_cell.angle_beta   90.00
_cell.angle_gamma   90.00
#
_symmetry.space_group_name_H-M   'P 1'
#
loop_
_entity.id
_entity.type
_entity.pdbx_description
1 polymer ?
#
loop_
_entity_poly.entity_id
_entity_poly.type
_entity_poly.pdbx_seq_one_letter_code
_entity_poly.pdbx_strand_id
1 'polypeptide(L)'
;MPDAVRETPRPRRRAALALATGASLVTTTGALIAACGSDVTGDPSYLLVELVPVETPAKPGAARIVVTKGSAEIAALCVNLTGDAPASFVLKRDAGNPASERINIEVLSFATLKGQENAGPGKEFACPSPLPPILGDVQTIDTDFCEAATRKLVFHVGSVCGCNDADAGPGDDAGDDAGDSDGGDIDAGPSSCGCAPGFSCGAGLSTTGQVCEASTCCGTRLSSACALGS
;
A
#
# COMPACT_ATOMS: atom_id res chain seq x y z
N MET A 1 -4.22 -43.35 24.60
CA MET A 1 -4.74 -44.05 23.40
C MET A 1 -5.47 -43.02 22.57
N PRO A 2 -4.92 -42.56 21.44
CA PRO A 2 -5.61 -41.59 20.60
C PRO A 2 -6.57 -42.31 19.64
N ASP A 3 -7.84 -41.92 19.67
CA ASP A 3 -8.86 -42.33 18.70
C ASP A 3 -8.64 -41.60 17.37
N ALA A 4 -8.41 -42.37 16.32
CA ALA A 4 -8.25 -41.89 14.96
C ALA A 4 -9.63 -41.62 14.33
N VAL A 5 -9.93 -40.35 14.03
CA VAL A 5 -11.12 -39.97 13.26
C VAL A 5 -10.82 -40.17 11.77
N ARG A 6 -11.62 -41.05 11.15
CA ARG A 6 -11.51 -41.51 9.76
C ARG A 6 -12.33 -40.59 8.86
N GLU A 7 -11.67 -39.72 8.08
CA GLU A 7 -12.34 -38.91 7.06
C GLU A 7 -12.83 -39.76 5.87
N THR A 8 -14.05 -39.51 5.41
CA THR A 8 -14.65 -40.16 4.24
C THR A 8 -14.47 -39.31 2.97
N PRO A 9 -14.16 -39.89 1.80
CA PRO A 9 -13.95 -39.14 0.56
C PRO A 9 -15.29 -38.71 -0.06
N ARG A 10 -15.43 -37.43 -0.41
CA ARG A 10 -16.58 -36.93 -1.21
C ARG A 10 -16.34 -37.13 -2.72
N PRO A 11 -17.37 -37.54 -3.47
CA PRO A 11 -17.27 -37.87 -4.89
C PRO A 11 -17.18 -36.64 -5.81
N ARG A 12 -16.29 -36.74 -6.81
CA ARG A 12 -16.15 -35.83 -7.96
C ARG A 12 -17.42 -35.88 -8.83
N ARG A 13 -18.06 -34.74 -9.07
CA ARG A 13 -19.06 -34.59 -10.14
C ARG A 13 -18.39 -33.97 -11.38
N ARG A 14 -18.26 -34.80 -12.41
CA ARG A 14 -18.05 -34.40 -13.80
C ARG A 14 -19.43 -34.13 -14.42
N ALA A 15 -19.61 -33.00 -15.10
CA ALA A 15 -20.67 -32.77 -16.07
C ALA A 15 -19.98 -32.09 -17.27
N ALA A 16 -19.78 -32.79 -18.38
CA ALA A 16 -20.73 -33.20 -19.42
C ALA A 16 -20.61 -32.23 -20.61
N LEU A 17 -19.97 -32.76 -21.65
CA LEU A 17 -19.80 -32.25 -22.99
C LEU A 17 -21.18 -32.10 -23.66
N ALA A 18 -21.45 -30.99 -24.34
CA ALA A 18 -22.50 -30.92 -25.35
C ALA A 18 -21.91 -30.27 -26.61
N LEU A 19 -21.64 -31.11 -27.61
CA LEU A 19 -21.47 -30.69 -29.00
C LEU A 19 -22.82 -30.20 -29.53
N ALA A 20 -22.84 -29.05 -30.17
CA ALA A 20 -23.89 -28.66 -31.11
C ALA A 20 -23.24 -28.19 -32.41
N THR A 21 -23.23 -29.09 -33.38
CA THR A 21 -22.97 -28.85 -34.80
C THR A 21 -24.18 -28.17 -35.45
N GLY A 22 -23.96 -27.09 -36.20
CA GLY A 22 -24.95 -26.48 -37.09
C GLY A 22 -24.31 -25.48 -38.05
N ALA A 23 -24.08 -25.90 -39.30
CA ALA A 23 -23.86 -25.06 -40.47
C ALA A 23 -25.23 -24.48 -40.94
N SER A 24 -25.41 -23.44 -41.75
CA SER A 24 -24.59 -22.78 -42.76
C SER A 24 -25.32 -21.51 -43.28
N LEU A 25 -24.61 -20.69 -44.09
CA LEU A 25 -25.06 -19.75 -45.15
C LEU A 25 -25.29 -18.23 -44.88
N VAL A 26 -24.27 -17.42 -45.27
CA VAL A 26 -24.22 -16.33 -46.30
C VAL A 26 -25.43 -15.37 -46.33
N THR A 27 -25.35 -14.03 -46.16
CA THR A 27 -24.62 -12.98 -46.92
C THR A 27 -24.92 -11.62 -46.26
N THR A 28 -23.97 -10.68 -46.17
CA THR A 28 -24.09 -9.29 -46.68
C THR A 28 -22.85 -8.48 -46.28
N THR A 29 -22.14 -8.02 -47.31
CA THR A 29 -21.11 -6.99 -47.25
C THR A 29 -21.69 -5.66 -46.78
N GLY A 30 -21.62 -5.42 -45.48
CA GLY A 30 -21.60 -4.09 -44.90
C GLY A 30 -20.26 -3.94 -44.21
N ALA A 31 -19.41 -3.05 -44.70
CA ALA A 31 -18.19 -2.62 -44.01
C ALA A 31 -18.60 -1.85 -42.75
N LEU A 32 -19.07 -2.59 -41.74
CA LEU A 32 -18.95 -2.16 -40.36
C LEU A 32 -17.46 -2.13 -40.12
N ILE A 33 -16.91 -0.92 -40.08
CA ILE A 33 -15.71 -0.65 -39.30
C ILE A 33 -16.13 -1.03 -37.88
N ALA A 34 -16.04 -2.32 -37.57
CA ALA A 34 -15.84 -2.79 -36.23
C ALA A 34 -14.52 -2.13 -35.85
N ALA A 35 -14.63 -0.94 -35.26
CA ALA A 35 -13.65 -0.52 -34.30
C ALA A 35 -13.62 -1.66 -33.29
N CYS A 36 -12.75 -2.64 -33.54
CA CYS A 36 -12.06 -3.34 -32.49
C CYS A 36 -11.40 -2.21 -31.71
N GLY A 37 -12.17 -1.57 -30.83
CA GLY A 37 -11.62 -0.81 -29.75
C GLY A 37 -10.72 -1.83 -29.11
N SER A 38 -9.41 -1.60 -29.24
CA SER A 38 -8.43 -2.29 -28.44
C SER A 38 -8.98 -2.09 -27.03
N ASP A 39 -9.60 -3.13 -26.46
CA ASP A 39 -9.72 -3.21 -25.02
C ASP A 39 -8.27 -3.07 -24.60
N VAL A 40 -7.90 -1.86 -24.18
CA VAL A 40 -6.60 -1.56 -23.63
C VAL A 40 -6.60 -2.37 -22.35
N THR A 41 -6.28 -3.64 -22.52
CA THR A 41 -6.05 -4.61 -21.47
C THR A 41 -4.70 -4.21 -20.96
N GLY A 42 -4.66 -3.04 -20.30
CA GLY A 42 -3.43 -2.49 -19.77
C GLY A 42 -2.83 -3.54 -18.87
N ASP A 43 -1.52 -3.75 -19.00
CA ASP A 43 -0.83 -4.77 -18.22
C ASP A 43 -1.16 -4.57 -16.73
N PRO A 44 -1.52 -5.65 -16.02
CA PRO A 44 -1.92 -5.51 -14.63
C PRO A 44 -0.74 -4.99 -13.81
N SER A 45 -0.98 -3.93 -13.06
CA SER A 45 0.00 -3.35 -12.14
C SER A 45 -0.33 -3.75 -10.71
N TYR A 46 0.70 -4.08 -9.94
CA TYR A 46 0.56 -4.56 -8.58
C TYR A 46 1.45 -3.75 -7.63
N LEU A 47 0.92 -3.47 -6.44
CA LEU A 47 1.63 -2.87 -5.34
C LEU A 47 1.54 -3.82 -4.14
N LEU A 48 2.67 -4.42 -3.77
CA LEU A 48 2.82 -5.15 -2.52
C LEU A 48 2.97 -4.13 -1.39
N VAL A 49 2.07 -4.17 -0.41
CA VAL A 49 2.19 -3.39 0.81
C VAL A 49 2.61 -4.32 1.93
N GLU A 50 3.70 -3.98 2.62
CA GLU A 50 4.23 -4.70 3.76
C GLU A 50 4.17 -3.82 5.01
N LEU A 51 3.65 -4.39 6.09
CA LEU A 51 3.51 -3.79 7.40
C LEU A 51 4.48 -4.49 8.34
N VAL A 52 5.46 -3.75 8.84
CA VAL A 52 6.50 -4.25 9.75
C VAL A 52 6.24 -3.62 11.12
N PRO A 53 5.71 -4.35 12.12
CA PRO A 53 5.51 -3.80 13.45
C PRO A 53 6.85 -3.37 14.07
N VAL A 54 6.93 -2.15 14.60
CA VAL A 54 8.14 -1.67 15.30
C VAL A 54 8.14 -2.16 16.74
N GLU A 55 9.30 -2.65 17.20
CA GLU A 55 9.53 -3.01 18.59
C GLU A 55 9.63 -1.75 19.45
N THR A 56 8.50 -1.29 19.97
CA THR A 56 8.41 -0.20 20.95
C THR A 56 7.71 -0.67 22.22
N PRO A 57 7.81 0.05 23.34
CA PRO A 57 7.00 -0.24 24.54
C PRO A 57 5.49 -0.24 24.26
N ALA A 58 5.05 0.46 23.21
CA ALA A 58 3.70 0.48 22.70
C ALA A 58 3.61 -0.27 21.35
N LYS A 59 4.16 -1.49 21.28
CA LYS A 59 4.14 -2.30 20.06
C LYS A 59 2.71 -2.43 19.51
N PRO A 60 2.47 -2.11 18.22
CA PRO A 60 1.15 -2.22 17.64
C PRO A 60 0.76 -3.69 17.44
N GLY A 61 -0.40 -4.08 17.98
CA GLY A 61 -0.98 -5.41 17.77
C GLY A 61 -1.94 -5.45 16.58
N ALA A 62 -2.35 -4.30 16.04
CA ALA A 62 -3.13 -4.21 14.81
C ALA A 62 -2.87 -2.90 14.07
N ALA A 63 -3.25 -2.89 12.78
CA ALA A 63 -3.30 -1.68 11.97
C ALA A 63 -4.63 -1.59 11.23
N ARG A 64 -5.10 -0.36 10.98
CA ARG A 64 -6.12 -0.06 9.97
C ARG A 64 -5.42 0.57 8.78
N ILE A 65 -5.72 0.04 7.61
CA ILE A 65 -5.28 0.57 6.33
C ILE A 65 -6.49 1.18 5.66
N VAL A 66 -6.35 2.42 5.21
CA VAL A 66 -7.35 3.13 4.41
C VAL A 66 -6.70 3.46 3.07
N VAL A 67 -7.34 3.05 1.99
CA VAL A 67 -6.90 3.38 0.63
C VAL A 67 -7.95 4.30 0.03
N THR A 68 -7.51 5.48 -0.41
CA THR A 68 -8.37 6.48 -1.05
C THR A 68 -7.88 6.81 -2.45
N LYS A 69 -8.84 7.23 -3.28
CA LYS A 69 -8.62 7.76 -4.63
C LYS A 69 -9.33 9.11 -4.70
N GLY A 70 -8.55 10.19 -4.74
CA GLY A 70 -9.08 11.54 -4.56
C GLY A 70 -9.73 11.68 -3.18
N SER A 71 -11.03 11.97 -3.13
CA SER A 71 -11.80 12.06 -1.88
C SER A 71 -12.60 10.78 -1.55
N ALA A 72 -12.50 9.73 -2.36
CA ALA A 72 -13.28 8.51 -2.20
C ALA A 72 -12.45 7.43 -1.49
N GLU A 73 -12.99 6.85 -0.41
CA GLU A 73 -12.47 5.61 0.19
C GLU A 73 -12.79 4.44 -0.75
N ILE A 74 -11.75 3.74 -1.22
CA ILE A 74 -11.90 2.56 -2.09
C ILE A 74 -11.73 1.26 -1.32
N ALA A 75 -10.98 1.28 -0.21
CA ALA A 75 -10.84 0.16 0.70
C ALA A 75 -10.51 0.63 2.11
N ALA A 76 -11.05 -0.06 3.11
CA ALA A 76 -10.60 0.03 4.48
C ALA A 76 -10.57 -1.37 5.10
N LEU A 77 -9.43 -1.74 5.67
CA LEU A 77 -9.21 -3.08 6.24
C LEU A 77 -8.38 -3.00 7.50
N CYS A 78 -8.62 -3.92 8.43
CA CYS A 78 -7.82 -4.05 9.64
C CYS A 78 -6.99 -5.31 9.56
N VAL A 79 -5.71 -5.22 9.95
CA VAL A 79 -4.75 -6.32 9.88
C VAL A 79 -4.26 -6.65 11.27
N ASN A 80 -4.27 -7.94 11.61
CA ASN A 80 -3.71 -8.42 12.86
C ASN A 80 -2.18 -8.42 12.76
N LEU A 81 -1.52 -7.64 13.59
CA LEU A 81 -0.06 -7.49 13.64
C LEU A 81 0.58 -8.23 14.83
N THR A 82 -0.19 -9.08 15.53
CA THR A 82 0.35 -9.89 16.62
C THR A 82 1.45 -10.84 16.11
N GLY A 83 2.54 -10.94 16.88
CA GLY A 83 3.75 -11.66 16.49
C GLY A 83 4.86 -10.74 15.99
N ASP A 84 5.89 -11.33 15.39
CA ASP A 84 7.08 -10.61 14.91
C ASP A 84 7.22 -10.67 13.37
N ALA A 85 6.30 -11.38 12.71
CA ALA A 85 6.30 -11.51 11.26
C ALA A 85 5.65 -10.29 10.60
N PRO A 86 6.23 -9.74 9.53
CA PRO A 86 5.57 -8.73 8.72
C PRO A 86 4.23 -9.24 8.16
N ALA A 87 3.25 -8.35 8.10
CA ALA A 87 2.00 -8.59 7.37
C ALA A 87 2.12 -8.02 5.96
N SER A 88 1.53 -8.67 4.97
CA SER A 88 1.58 -8.16 3.60
C SER A 88 0.29 -8.43 2.84
N PHE A 89 -0.11 -7.47 2.01
CA PHE A 89 -1.24 -7.61 1.10
C PHE A 89 -0.89 -6.97 -0.26
N VAL A 90 -1.63 -7.33 -1.30
CA VAL A 90 -1.36 -6.86 -2.67
C VAL A 90 -2.53 -6.01 -3.12
N LEU A 91 -2.25 -4.77 -3.48
CA LEU A 91 -3.17 -3.90 -4.20
C LEU A 91 -2.99 -4.13 -5.69
N LYS A 92 -4.11 -4.31 -6.39
CA LYS A 92 -4.16 -4.49 -7.84
C LYS A 92 -4.79 -3.26 -8.47
N ARG A 93 -4.18 -2.74 -9.53
CA ARG A 93 -4.80 -1.71 -10.35
C ARG A 93 -6.03 -2.27 -11.06
N ASP A 94 -7.16 -1.59 -10.91
CA ASP A 94 -8.39 -1.91 -11.62
C ASP A 94 -8.23 -1.69 -13.13
N ALA A 95 -8.85 -2.56 -13.92
CA ALA A 95 -8.83 -2.45 -15.38
C ALA A 95 -9.44 -1.12 -15.83
N GLY A 96 -8.80 -0.44 -16.78
CA GLY A 96 -9.25 0.83 -17.33
C GLY A 96 -8.82 2.08 -16.56
N ASN A 97 -8.20 1.94 -15.38
CA ASN A 97 -7.59 3.07 -14.67
C ASN A 97 -6.13 3.28 -15.12
N PRO A 98 -5.67 4.51 -15.35
CA PRO A 98 -4.29 4.76 -15.77
C PRO A 98 -3.30 4.41 -14.65
N ALA A 99 -2.11 3.93 -14.98
CA ALA A 99 -1.11 3.59 -13.96
C ALA A 99 -0.63 4.82 -13.19
N SER A 100 -0.58 5.98 -13.87
CA SER A 100 -0.29 7.29 -13.28
C SER A 100 -1.40 7.80 -12.35
N GLU A 101 -2.49 7.06 -12.18
CA GLU A 101 -3.52 7.42 -11.23
C GLU A 101 -3.01 7.25 -9.80
N ARG A 102 -3.07 8.34 -9.05
CA ARG A 102 -2.58 8.37 -7.68
C ARG A 102 -3.62 7.84 -6.71
N ILE A 103 -3.13 7.00 -5.80
CA ILE A 103 -3.85 6.56 -4.61
C ILE A 103 -3.12 7.07 -3.38
N ASN A 104 -3.87 7.26 -2.31
CA ASN A 104 -3.34 7.58 -1.00
C ASN A 104 -3.58 6.39 -0.07
N ILE A 105 -2.53 5.97 0.62
CA ILE A 105 -2.56 4.85 1.57
C ILE A 105 -2.24 5.43 2.95
N GLU A 106 -3.20 5.32 3.86
CA GLU A 106 -3.05 5.67 5.26
C GLU A 106 -2.95 4.42 6.12
N VAL A 107 -1.99 4.39 7.02
CA VAL A 107 -1.80 3.32 8.01
C VAL A 107 -1.91 3.93 9.40
N LEU A 108 -2.92 3.47 10.13
CA LEU A 108 -3.20 3.83 11.51
C LEU A 108 -2.85 2.62 12.38
N SER A 109 -2.08 2.83 13.45
CA SER A 109 -1.65 1.74 14.32
C SER A 109 -2.43 1.69 15.63
N PHE A 110 -2.65 0.50 16.17
CA PHE A 110 -3.43 0.28 17.38
C PHE A 110 -2.77 -0.81 18.24
N ALA A 111 -2.88 -0.66 19.57
CA ALA A 111 -2.38 -1.69 20.50
C ALA A 111 -3.13 -3.01 20.32
N THR A 112 -4.46 -2.91 20.20
CA THR A 112 -5.36 -4.05 19.97
C THR A 112 -6.68 -3.54 19.38
N LEU A 113 -7.31 -4.35 18.54
CA LEU A 113 -8.65 -4.12 18.02
C LEU A 113 -9.55 -5.33 18.33
N LYS A 114 -10.80 -5.06 18.68
CA LYS A 114 -11.80 -6.11 18.89
C LYS A 114 -11.99 -6.94 17.61
N GLY A 115 -11.93 -8.26 17.73
CA GLY A 115 -12.09 -9.19 16.62
C GLY A 115 -10.76 -9.68 16.05
N GLN A 116 -9.63 -9.01 16.35
CA GLN A 116 -8.31 -9.41 15.89
C GLN A 116 -7.91 -10.81 16.40
N GLU A 117 -8.40 -11.21 17.57
CA GLU A 117 -8.09 -12.48 18.21
C GLU A 117 -8.59 -13.70 17.41
N ASN A 118 -9.52 -13.48 16.49
CA ASN A 118 -10.05 -14.50 15.60
C ASN A 118 -9.33 -14.53 14.24
N ALA A 119 -8.47 -13.54 13.97
CA ALA A 119 -7.65 -13.47 12.78
C ALA A 119 -6.24 -14.01 13.09
N GLY A 120 -5.66 -14.79 12.18
CA GLY A 120 -4.26 -15.17 12.31
C GLY A 120 -3.32 -13.96 12.17
N PRO A 121 -2.07 -14.05 12.66
CA PRO A 121 -1.02 -13.07 12.37
C PRO A 121 -0.92 -12.73 10.88
N GLY A 122 -0.86 -11.44 10.57
CA GLY A 122 -0.81 -10.91 9.21
C GLY A 122 -2.08 -11.09 8.38
N LYS A 123 -3.20 -11.51 8.99
CA LYS A 123 -4.50 -11.65 8.32
C LYS A 123 -5.40 -10.45 8.55
N GLU A 124 -6.21 -10.18 7.54
CA GLU A 124 -7.23 -9.15 7.56
C GLU A 124 -8.45 -9.58 8.37
N PHE A 125 -9.12 -8.60 8.97
CA PHE A 125 -10.38 -8.76 9.68
C PHE A 125 -11.22 -7.48 9.59
N ALA A 126 -12.50 -7.60 9.93
CA ALA A 126 -13.42 -6.46 9.90
C ALA A 126 -13.03 -5.43 10.97
N CYS A 127 -12.84 -4.18 10.56
CA CYS A 127 -12.56 -3.10 11.50
C CYS A 127 -13.74 -2.88 12.46
N PRO A 128 -13.51 -2.88 13.78
CA PRO A 128 -14.56 -2.60 14.74
C PRO A 128 -15.00 -1.13 14.67
N SER A 129 -16.22 -0.86 15.09
CA SER A 129 -16.74 0.48 15.32
C SER A 129 -17.34 0.57 16.73
N PRO A 130 -16.93 1.53 17.56
CA PRO A 130 -15.93 2.58 17.30
C PRO A 130 -14.48 2.04 17.34
N LEU A 131 -13.56 2.77 16.70
CA LEU A 131 -12.12 2.50 16.80
C LEU A 131 -11.56 3.08 18.11
N PRO A 132 -10.60 2.40 18.76
CA PRO A 132 -9.89 2.95 19.91
C PRO A 132 -8.93 4.08 19.47
N PRO A 133 -8.27 4.77 20.42
CA PRO A 133 -7.22 5.72 20.09
C PRO A 133 -6.07 5.07 19.31
N ILE A 134 -5.55 5.77 18.29
CA ILE A 134 -4.37 5.34 17.54
C ILE A 134 -3.12 5.41 18.42
N LEU A 135 -2.14 4.56 18.10
CA LEU A 135 -0.78 4.66 18.61
C LEU A 135 0.04 5.53 17.63
N GLY A 136 0.63 6.60 18.14
CA GLY A 136 1.47 7.49 17.34
C GLY A 136 0.72 8.23 16.24
N ASP A 137 1.47 8.62 15.21
CA ASP A 137 0.97 9.39 14.08
C ASP A 137 0.44 8.50 12.95
N VAL A 138 -0.42 9.07 12.11
CA VAL A 138 -0.89 8.41 10.88
C VAL A 138 0.24 8.43 9.86
N GLN A 139 0.56 7.26 9.30
CA GLN A 139 1.50 7.16 8.20
C GLN A 139 0.75 7.26 6.87
N THR A 140 1.15 8.19 6.01
CA THR A 140 0.45 8.48 4.76
C THR A 140 1.42 8.47 3.59
N ILE A 141 1.10 7.70 2.55
CA ILE A 141 1.86 7.64 1.30
C ILE A 141 0.94 7.89 0.11
N ASP A 142 1.29 8.88 -0.71
CA ASP A 142 0.76 9.13 -2.04
C ASP A 142 1.62 8.39 -3.07
N THR A 143 1.05 7.42 -3.76
CA THR A 143 1.75 6.62 -4.77
C THR A 143 0.90 6.38 -6.02
N ASP A 144 1.59 6.17 -7.13
CA ASP A 144 1.02 5.63 -8.37
C ASP A 144 1.39 4.15 -8.56
N PHE A 145 0.72 3.51 -9.51
CA PHE A 145 1.13 2.20 -10.01
C PHE A 145 2.15 2.39 -11.15
N CYS A 146 3.06 1.42 -11.32
CA CYS A 146 3.84 1.37 -12.56
C CYS A 146 3.22 0.40 -13.56
N GLU A 147 3.17 0.79 -14.82
CA GLU A 147 2.88 -0.14 -15.90
C GLU A 147 3.96 -1.22 -15.95
N ALA A 148 3.53 -2.48 -16.08
CA ALA A 148 4.39 -3.66 -16.21
C ALA A 148 5.43 -3.86 -15.08
N ALA A 149 5.31 -3.19 -13.93
CA ALA A 149 6.19 -3.39 -12.78
C ALA A 149 5.42 -3.64 -11.49
N THR A 150 5.99 -4.50 -10.64
CA THR A 150 5.51 -4.72 -9.27
C THR A 150 6.36 -3.89 -8.32
N ARG A 151 5.70 -3.12 -7.46
CA ARG A 151 6.36 -2.31 -6.44
C ARG A 151 6.13 -2.90 -5.05
N LYS A 152 7.05 -2.63 -4.13
CA LYS A 152 6.89 -2.94 -2.70
C LYS A 152 6.93 -1.65 -1.89
N LEU A 153 5.87 -1.38 -1.15
CA LEU A 153 5.74 -0.30 -0.18
C LEU A 153 5.85 -0.90 1.22
N VAL A 154 6.69 -0.30 2.07
CA VAL A 154 6.93 -0.78 3.43
C VAL A 154 6.51 0.31 4.41
N PHE A 155 5.73 -0.09 5.42
CA PHE A 155 5.37 0.71 6.56
C PHE A 155 5.91 0.06 7.83
N HIS A 156 6.80 0.75 8.54
CA HIS A 156 7.23 0.40 9.88
C HIS A 156 6.18 0.88 10.88
N VAL A 157 5.17 0.06 11.13
CA VAL A 157 3.96 0.44 11.87
C VAL A 157 4.30 0.72 13.33
N GLY A 158 3.86 1.88 13.83
CA GLY A 158 4.16 2.34 15.19
C GLY A 158 5.53 3.01 15.32
N SER A 159 6.18 3.34 14.20
CA SER A 159 7.35 4.21 14.20
C SER A 159 7.03 5.58 14.79
N VAL A 160 8.03 6.15 15.45
CA VAL A 160 8.00 7.54 15.92
C VAL A 160 9.35 8.14 15.58
N CYS A 161 9.34 9.27 14.88
CA CYS A 161 10.56 9.99 14.57
C CYS A 161 10.84 10.96 15.72
N GLY A 162 12.01 10.82 16.33
CA GLY A 162 12.40 11.63 17.48
C GLY A 162 12.69 13.08 17.09
N CYS A 163 12.72 13.98 18.08
CA CYS A 163 13.08 15.39 17.91
C CYS A 163 14.59 15.60 17.73
N ASN A 164 15.36 14.58 17.33
CA ASN A 164 16.80 14.72 17.18
C ASN A 164 17.05 15.37 15.81
N ASP A 165 17.30 16.68 15.86
CA ASP A 165 17.73 17.53 14.75
C ASP A 165 18.96 16.93 14.05
N ALA A 166 18.83 16.26 12.89
CA ALA A 166 19.95 16.09 11.95
C ALA A 166 19.66 15.38 10.62
N ASP A 167 18.61 14.57 10.47
CA ASP A 167 18.52 13.68 9.28
C ASP A 167 17.39 14.02 8.30
N ALA A 168 17.19 15.31 8.02
CA ALA A 168 16.74 15.67 6.67
C ALA A 168 17.92 15.37 5.73
N GLY A 169 17.96 14.16 5.19
CA GLY A 169 18.94 13.78 4.15
C GLY A 169 18.97 14.82 3.02
N PRO A 170 20.09 14.92 2.29
CA PRO A 170 20.32 16.01 1.35
C PRO A 170 19.18 16.07 0.35
N GLY A 171 18.36 17.11 0.47
CA GLY A 171 17.39 17.48 -0.53
C GLY A 171 18.17 17.77 -1.81
N ASP A 172 17.92 17.00 -2.84
CA ASP A 172 18.22 17.31 -4.22
C ASP A 172 17.35 18.49 -4.68
N ASP A 173 17.56 19.65 -4.03
CA ASP A 173 17.16 20.94 -4.52
C ASP A 173 18.12 21.34 -5.64
N ALA A 174 17.77 20.91 -6.86
CA ALA A 174 18.24 21.56 -8.07
C ALA A 174 17.71 23.00 -8.07
N GLY A 175 18.47 23.92 -7.49
CA GLY A 175 18.16 25.34 -7.44
C GLY A 175 19.43 26.16 -7.20
N ASP A 176 20.12 26.50 -8.28
CA ASP A 176 21.15 27.52 -8.29
C ASP A 176 20.54 28.88 -7.88
N ASP A 177 20.79 29.35 -6.66
CA ASP A 177 20.66 30.77 -6.34
C ASP A 177 21.73 31.20 -5.34
N ALA A 178 22.70 31.93 -5.87
CA ALA A 178 23.76 32.59 -5.11
C ALA A 178 23.22 33.93 -4.57
N GLY A 179 22.94 33.97 -3.27
CA GLY A 179 22.59 35.20 -2.57
C GLY A 179 23.14 35.20 -1.14
N ASP A 180 24.13 36.07 -0.90
CA ASP A 180 24.57 36.48 0.44
C ASP A 180 23.37 36.95 1.26
N SER A 181 23.17 36.37 2.45
CA SER A 181 22.29 36.97 3.45
C SER A 181 22.83 36.72 4.85
N ASP A 182 23.04 37.84 5.53
CA ASP A 182 23.63 38.00 6.85
C ASP A 182 22.83 37.30 7.95
N GLY A 183 23.57 36.79 8.94
CA GLY A 183 23.05 36.10 10.11
C GLY A 183 22.08 36.95 10.92
N GLY A 184 20.83 36.53 10.93
CA GLY A 184 19.85 36.87 11.96
C GLY A 184 19.52 35.61 12.75
N ASP A 185 19.59 35.70 14.07
CA ASP A 185 19.19 34.65 15.00
C ASP A 185 17.78 34.17 14.64
N ILE A 186 17.69 32.96 14.07
CA ILE A 186 16.42 32.30 13.86
C ILE A 186 15.98 31.84 15.24
N ASP A 187 15.06 32.58 15.85
CA ASP A 187 14.25 32.10 16.95
C ASP A 187 13.73 30.72 16.57
N ALA A 188 14.37 29.67 17.09
CA ALA A 188 13.91 28.30 17.01
C ALA A 188 12.63 28.21 17.86
N GLY A 189 11.52 28.69 17.29
CA GLY A 189 10.18 28.33 17.73
C GLY A 189 10.10 26.81 17.85
N PRO A 190 9.21 26.28 18.70
CA PRO A 190 9.25 24.89 19.17
C PRO A 190 9.52 23.95 18.01
N SER A 191 10.72 23.37 17.99
CA SER A 191 11.17 22.37 17.02
C SER A 191 10.07 21.32 16.98
N SER A 192 9.32 21.27 15.87
CA SER A 192 8.21 20.33 15.74
C SER A 192 8.81 18.93 15.76
N CYS A 193 8.70 18.24 16.90
CA CYS A 193 9.04 16.84 17.00
C CYS A 193 8.28 16.08 15.90
N GLY A 194 9.00 15.44 14.99
CA GLY A 194 8.41 14.70 13.87
C GLY A 194 9.04 15.06 12.52
N CYS A 195 8.43 14.54 11.46
CA CYS A 195 8.90 14.76 10.10
C CYS A 195 8.40 16.09 9.54
N ALA A 196 9.21 16.70 8.67
CA ALA A 196 8.80 17.90 7.93
C ALA A 196 7.54 17.62 7.07
N PRO A 197 6.74 18.65 6.73
CA PRO A 197 5.60 18.48 5.83
C PRO A 197 5.99 17.80 4.52
N GLY A 198 5.23 16.78 4.11
CA GLY A 198 5.57 15.96 2.95
C GLY A 198 6.50 14.78 3.25
N PHE A 199 6.82 14.54 4.53
CA PHE A 199 7.56 13.36 4.99
C PHE A 199 6.75 12.57 6.03
N SER A 200 6.96 11.25 6.07
CA SER A 200 6.37 10.33 7.06
C SER A 200 7.46 9.44 7.67
N CYS A 201 7.29 9.10 8.94
CA CYS A 201 8.26 8.31 9.67
C CYS A 201 8.14 6.83 9.34
N GLY A 202 9.23 6.19 8.91
CA GLY A 202 9.28 4.74 8.71
C GLY A 202 8.37 4.22 7.60
N ALA A 203 7.99 5.04 6.63
CA ALA A 203 7.20 4.63 5.47
C ALA A 203 7.93 4.97 4.17
N GLY A 204 8.04 4.02 3.24
CA GLY A 204 8.75 4.24 1.96
C GLY A 204 8.68 3.10 0.96
N LEU A 205 9.05 3.38 -0.31
CA LEU A 205 9.06 2.40 -1.41
C LEU A 205 10.43 1.74 -1.59
N SER A 206 10.43 0.41 -1.70
CA SER A 206 11.64 -0.39 -1.92
C SER A 206 12.17 -0.36 -3.36
N THR A 207 11.50 0.30 -4.31
CA THR A 207 11.77 0.11 -5.76
C THR A 207 13.07 0.74 -6.26
N THR A 208 13.64 1.67 -5.50
CA THR A 208 14.97 2.27 -5.72
C THR A 208 16.01 1.77 -4.71
N GLY A 209 15.66 0.79 -3.87
CA GLY A 209 16.52 0.31 -2.78
C GLY A 209 16.50 1.16 -1.51
N GLN A 210 15.72 2.24 -1.46
CA GLN A 210 15.54 3.04 -0.25
C GLN A 210 14.24 2.65 0.48
N VAL A 211 14.30 1.56 1.24
CA VAL A 211 13.31 1.32 2.30
C VAL A 211 13.67 2.22 3.46
N CYS A 212 12.71 3.02 3.90
CA CYS A 212 12.88 3.91 5.04
C CYS A 212 12.96 3.10 6.31
N GLU A 213 14.02 3.27 7.09
CA GLU A 213 14.12 2.63 8.40
C GLU A 213 13.06 3.20 9.35
N ALA A 214 12.73 2.44 10.40
CA ALA A 214 11.65 2.77 11.31
C ALA A 214 11.75 4.17 11.95
N SER A 215 12.95 4.75 12.10
CA SER A 215 13.17 6.06 12.71
C SER A 215 13.52 7.17 11.70
N THR A 216 13.36 6.92 10.41
CA THR A 216 13.75 7.86 9.35
C THR A 216 12.53 8.54 8.75
N CYS A 217 12.63 9.84 8.54
CA CYS A 217 11.64 10.61 7.80
C CYS A 217 11.85 10.46 6.30
N CYS A 218 10.80 10.07 5.59
CA CYS A 218 10.85 9.83 4.16
C CYS A 218 9.72 10.50 3.41
N GLY A 219 9.98 10.90 2.17
CA GLY A 219 9.00 11.58 1.33
C GLY A 219 7.71 10.77 1.19
N THR A 220 6.58 11.42 1.42
CA THR A 220 5.25 10.80 1.31
C THR A 220 4.76 10.69 -0.11
N ARG A 221 5.37 11.44 -1.04
CA ARG A 221 5.00 11.46 -2.45
C ARG A 221 6.02 10.73 -3.28
N LEU A 222 5.56 9.69 -3.96
CA LEU A 222 6.43 8.80 -4.72
C LEU A 222 5.88 8.70 -6.15
N SER A 223 6.39 9.56 -7.04
CA SER A 223 5.89 9.70 -8.42
C SER A 223 6.94 9.52 -9.52
N SER A 224 8.21 9.29 -9.19
CA SER A 224 9.33 9.34 -10.15
C SER A 224 9.97 7.98 -10.49
N ALA A 225 9.66 6.90 -9.77
CA ALA A 225 10.43 5.65 -9.91
C ALA A 225 10.03 4.74 -11.08
N CYS A 226 9.01 5.06 -11.89
CA CYS A 226 8.67 4.23 -13.07
C CYS A 226 9.61 4.48 -14.26
N ALA A 227 10.47 5.50 -14.21
CA ALA A 227 11.27 5.95 -15.35
C ALA A 227 12.62 5.24 -15.53
N LEU A 228 13.06 4.37 -14.62
CA LEU A 228 14.41 3.77 -14.64
C LEU A 228 14.48 2.36 -15.27
N GLY A 229 13.47 1.95 -16.04
CA GLY A 229 13.33 0.60 -16.59
C GLY A 229 13.36 0.49 -18.12
N SER A 230 13.93 1.46 -18.84
CA SER A 230 14.08 1.42 -20.31
C SER A 230 15.54 1.51 -20.73
#